data_AF-A0A520INR2-F1
#
_entry.id   AF-A0A520INR2-F1
#
_cell.length_a   1.000
_cell.length_b   1.000
_cell.length_c   1.000
_cell.angle_alpha   90.00
_cell.angle_beta   90.00
_cell.angle_gamma   90.00
#
_symmetry.space_group_name_H-M   'P 1'
#
loop_
_entity.id
_entity.type
_entity.pdbx_description
1 polymer ?
#
loop_
_entity_poly.entity_id
_entity_poly.type
_entity_poly.pdbx_seq_one_letter_code
_entity_poly.pdbx_strand_id
1 'polypeptide(L)'
;MTTKNKDKTKISTRKPWGRLSDDVKEKILCEINSGMLSKSAASRKYGLPRSTIGLWFEKRNLAILAQVNSSNVLSAMDENQETRLLKKKIDELTKALADAQLKNAGLETMIEVAESELKINIRKKRGTKRS
;
A
#
# COMPACT_ATOMS: atom_id res chain seq x y z
N MET A 1 34.35 44.85 -9.02
CA MET A 1 33.00 44.76 -8.45
C MET A 1 32.06 44.25 -9.53
N THR A 2 31.64 42.98 -9.47
CA THR A 2 30.76 42.39 -10.50
C THR A 2 29.30 42.53 -10.07
N THR A 3 28.54 43.37 -10.79
CA THR A 3 27.09 43.51 -10.60
C THR A 3 26.40 42.23 -11.08
N LYS A 4 26.07 41.32 -10.15
CA LYS A 4 25.14 40.22 -10.43
C LYS A 4 23.83 40.81 -10.97
N ASN A 5 23.53 40.55 -12.23
CA ASN A 5 22.27 40.91 -12.86
C ASN A 5 21.11 40.15 -12.17
N LYS A 6 20.42 40.82 -11.24
CA LYS A 6 19.42 40.23 -10.33
C LYS A 6 18.04 39.99 -10.99
N ASP A 7 17.83 40.38 -12.24
CA ASP A 7 16.47 40.45 -12.83
C ASP A 7 16.07 39.27 -13.72
N LYS A 8 16.95 38.30 -13.99
CA LYS A 8 16.63 37.15 -14.87
C LYS A 8 15.62 36.14 -14.28
N THR A 9 15.13 36.34 -13.07
CA THR A 9 14.23 35.40 -12.37
C THR A 9 12.79 35.91 -12.23
N LYS A 10 12.54 37.20 -12.50
CA LYS A 10 11.21 37.78 -12.37
C LYS A 10 10.36 37.43 -13.58
N ILE A 11 9.24 36.76 -13.33
CA ILE A 11 8.20 36.47 -14.34
C ILE A 11 7.47 37.76 -14.75
N SER A 12 7.72 38.86 -14.03
CA SER A 12 7.19 40.21 -14.27
C SER A 12 7.42 40.77 -15.69
N THR A 13 8.37 40.23 -16.46
CA THR A 13 8.58 40.64 -17.87
C THR A 13 7.57 40.02 -18.84
N ARG A 14 6.69 39.13 -18.37
CA ARG A 14 5.63 38.52 -19.18
C ARG A 14 4.41 39.41 -19.30
N LYS A 15 3.64 39.21 -20.38
CA LYS A 15 2.30 39.81 -20.54
C LYS A 15 1.40 39.37 -19.38
N PRO A 16 0.75 40.30 -18.65
CA PRO A 16 -0.08 39.97 -17.49
C PRO A 16 -1.23 38.98 -17.77
N TRP A 17 -1.78 39.02 -18.99
CA TRP A 17 -2.84 38.12 -19.46
C TRP A 17 -2.33 36.82 -20.09
N GLY A 18 -1.01 36.62 -20.18
CA GLY A 18 -0.42 35.41 -20.73
C GLY A 18 -0.48 34.26 -19.72
N ARG A 19 -0.86 33.05 -20.18
CA ARG A 19 -0.77 31.86 -19.33
C ARG A 19 0.69 31.58 -18.98
N LEU A 20 0.94 31.32 -17.70
CA LEU A 20 2.23 30.79 -17.25
C LEU A 20 2.33 29.31 -17.64
N SER A 21 3.51 28.90 -18.13
CA SER A 21 3.82 27.49 -18.43
C SER A 21 3.68 26.65 -17.16
N ASP A 22 3.15 25.45 -17.32
CA ASP A 22 2.89 24.55 -16.19
C ASP A 22 4.19 24.08 -15.52
N ASP A 23 5.27 23.85 -16.29
CA ASP A 23 6.60 23.52 -15.76
C ASP A 23 7.11 24.59 -14.76
N VAL A 24 6.85 25.86 -15.08
CA VAL A 24 7.25 26.97 -14.21
C VAL A 24 6.39 26.99 -12.94
N LYS A 25 5.10 26.70 -13.04
CA LYS A 25 4.21 26.58 -11.87
C LYS A 25 4.65 25.43 -10.98
N GLU A 26 4.96 24.28 -11.56
CA GLU A 26 5.43 23.11 -10.83
C GLU A 26 6.75 23.38 -10.12
N LYS A 27 7.71 24.02 -10.78
CA LYS A 27 8.97 24.42 -10.16
C LYS A 27 8.76 25.30 -8.93
N ILE A 28 7.86 26.29 -9.01
CA ILE A 28 7.54 27.18 -7.89
C ILE A 28 6.90 26.39 -6.75
N LEU A 29 5.94 25.50 -7.06
CA LEU A 29 5.28 24.67 -6.06
C LEU A 29 6.26 23.71 -5.38
N CYS A 30 7.19 23.10 -6.12
CA CYS A 30 8.24 22.24 -5.58
C CYS A 30 9.17 22.98 -4.63
N GLU A 31 9.62 24.20 -4.99
CA GLU A 31 10.46 25.03 -4.12
C GLU A 31 9.75 25.44 -2.81
N ILE A 32 8.42 25.58 -2.85
CA ILE A 32 7.61 25.87 -1.65
C ILE A 32 7.41 24.60 -0.82
N ASN A 33 7.11 23.47 -1.45
CA ASN A 33 6.87 22.20 -0.78
C ASN A 33 8.14 21.63 -0.13
N SER A 34 9.31 21.86 -0.74
CA SER A 34 10.61 21.49 -0.16
C SER A 34 11.05 22.39 1.00
N GLY A 35 10.29 23.43 1.32
CA GLY A 35 10.62 24.40 2.38
C GLY A 35 11.75 25.37 2.01
N MET A 36 12.26 25.32 0.77
CA MET A 36 13.33 26.23 0.32
C MET A 36 12.86 27.68 0.24
N LEU A 37 11.56 27.90 -0.04
CA LEU A 37 10.95 29.23 -0.05
C LEU A 37 9.60 29.22 0.66
N SER A 38 9.34 30.27 1.45
CA SER A 38 7.98 30.57 1.88
C SER A 38 7.14 31.13 0.72
N LYS A 39 5.81 31.03 0.80
CA LYS A 39 4.89 31.64 -0.20
C LYS A 39 5.20 33.12 -0.46
N SER A 40 5.57 33.85 0.60
CA SER A 40 5.95 35.27 0.53
C SER A 40 7.32 35.48 -0.13
N ALA A 41 8.29 34.59 0.11
CA ALA A 41 9.59 34.65 -0.54
C ALA A 41 9.51 34.29 -2.04
N ALA A 42 8.70 33.28 -2.39
CA ALA A 42 8.41 32.90 -3.77
C ALA A 42 7.72 34.04 -4.53
N SER A 43 6.74 34.71 -3.91
CA SER A 43 6.08 35.89 -4.47
C SER A 43 7.08 36.97 -4.86
N ARG A 44 8.04 37.30 -3.98
CA ARG A 44 9.08 38.31 -4.25
C ARG A 44 10.07 37.86 -5.32
N LYS A 45 10.51 36.59 -5.29
CA LYS A 45 11.48 36.01 -6.23
C LYS A 45 10.93 35.97 -7.66
N TYR A 46 9.69 35.52 -7.81
CA TYR A 46 9.06 35.29 -9.11
C TYR A 46 8.21 36.49 -9.59
N GLY A 47 7.92 37.46 -8.72
CA GLY A 47 7.08 38.61 -9.06
C GLY A 47 5.60 38.27 -9.24
N LEU A 48 5.12 37.23 -8.54
CA LEU A 48 3.74 36.77 -8.61
C LEU A 48 2.96 37.14 -7.35
N PRO A 49 1.65 37.43 -7.43
CA PRO A 49 0.83 37.65 -6.25
C PRO A 49 0.81 36.42 -5.34
N ARG A 50 0.90 36.65 -4.01
CA ARG A 50 0.85 35.59 -3.00
C ARG A 50 -0.46 34.79 -3.09
N SER A 51 -1.57 35.44 -3.44
CA SER A 51 -2.88 34.80 -3.65
C SER A 51 -2.84 33.79 -4.79
N THR A 52 -2.22 34.12 -5.92
CA THR A 52 -2.06 33.21 -7.07
C THR A 52 -1.28 31.96 -6.70
N ILE A 53 -0.18 32.13 -5.97
CA ILE A 53 0.63 31.01 -5.46
C ILE A 53 -0.18 30.17 -4.46
N GLY A 54 -0.98 30.82 -3.60
CA GLY A 54 -1.90 30.16 -2.67
C GLY A 54 -2.90 29.25 -3.38
N LEU A 55 -3.59 29.78 -4.41
CA LEU A 55 -4.55 29.03 -5.21
C LEU A 55 -3.93 27.81 -5.92
N TRP A 56 -2.72 27.95 -6.46
CA TRP A 56 -2.02 26.81 -7.07
C TRP A 56 -1.68 25.73 -6.06
N PHE A 57 -1.27 26.14 -4.86
CA PHE A 57 -0.95 25.23 -3.77
C PHE A 57 -2.20 24.48 -3.28
N GLU A 58 -3.31 25.19 -3.07
CA GLU A 58 -4.59 24.59 -2.70
C GLU A 58 -5.09 23.61 -3.77
N LYS A 59 -5.02 23.99 -5.05
CA LYS A 59 -5.38 23.11 -6.16
C LYS A 59 -4.52 21.85 -6.21
N ARG A 60 -3.20 21.98 -5.99
CA ARG A 60 -2.29 20.82 -5.95
C ARG A 60 -2.60 19.92 -4.76
N ASN A 61 -2.84 20.48 -3.58
CA ASN A 61 -3.20 19.70 -2.40
C ASN A 61 -4.53 18.99 -2.57
N LEU A 62 -5.53 19.65 -3.13
CA LEU A 62 -6.82 19.04 -3.44
C LEU A 62 -6.66 17.88 -4.43
N ALA A 63 -5.82 18.04 -5.45
CA ALA A 63 -5.52 16.97 -6.40
C ALA A 63 -4.83 15.77 -5.72
N ILE A 64 -3.87 16.02 -4.82
CA ILE A 64 -3.20 14.98 -4.04
C ILE A 64 -4.21 14.24 -3.15
N LEU A 65 -5.05 14.98 -2.42
CA LEU A 65 -6.08 14.39 -1.55
C LEU A 65 -7.08 13.55 -2.35
N ALA A 66 -7.53 14.03 -3.51
CA ALA A 66 -8.42 13.30 -4.39
C ALA A 66 -7.77 12.00 -4.92
N GLN A 67 -6.47 12.03 -5.22
CA GLN A 67 -5.73 10.86 -5.67
C GLN A 67 -5.56 9.83 -4.53
N VAL A 68 -5.23 10.28 -3.32
CA VAL A 68 -5.11 9.42 -2.13
C VAL A 68 -6.45 8.78 -1.77
N ASN A 69 -7.54 9.54 -1.82
CA ASN A 69 -8.86 9.00 -1.55
C ASN A 69 -9.28 7.96 -2.60
N SER A 70 -8.99 8.21 -3.87
CA SER A 70 -9.27 7.25 -4.95
C SER A 70 -8.44 5.97 -4.81
N SER A 71 -7.15 6.08 -4.45
CA SER A 71 -6.30 4.89 -4.23
C SER A 71 -6.74 4.09 -3.01
N ASN A 72 -7.12 4.77 -1.92
CA ASN A 72 -7.56 4.11 -0.69
C ASN A 72 -8.90 3.38 -0.89
N VAL A 73 -9.82 3.94 -1.67
CA VAL A 73 -11.11 3.29 -1.98
C VAL A 73 -10.91 2.04 -2.83
N LEU A 74 -10.00 2.07 -3.80
CA LEU A 74 -9.68 0.91 -4.64
C LEU A 74 -8.95 -0.18 -3.84
N SER A 75 -7.97 0.19 -2.99
CA SER A 75 -7.24 -0.76 -2.14
C SER A 75 -8.16 -1.42 -1.10
N ALA A 76 -9.01 -0.64 -0.44
CA ALA A 76 -9.91 -1.16 0.59
C ALA A 76 -10.97 -2.13 0.05
N MET A 77 -11.39 -1.98 -1.22
CA MET A 77 -12.34 -2.88 -1.84
C MET A 77 -11.70 -4.24 -2.17
N ASP A 78 -10.46 -4.22 -2.68
CA ASP A 78 -9.72 -5.42 -3.05
C ASP A 78 -9.25 -6.21 -1.81
N GLU A 79 -8.70 -5.51 -0.81
CA GLU A 79 -8.30 -6.10 0.47
C GLU A 79 -9.46 -6.78 1.20
N ASN A 80 -10.67 -6.20 1.17
CA ASN A 80 -11.84 -6.80 1.79
C ASN A 80 -12.33 -8.06 1.05
N GLN A 81 -12.14 -8.13 -0.27
CA GLN A 81 -12.47 -9.32 -1.04
C GLN A 81 -11.44 -10.43 -0.83
N GLU A 82 -10.15 -10.10 -0.85
CA GLU A 82 -9.06 -11.06 -0.60
C GLU A 82 -9.15 -11.64 0.82
N THR A 83 -9.36 -10.80 1.84
CA THR A 83 -9.51 -11.25 3.22
C THR A 83 -10.71 -12.19 3.41
N ARG A 84 -11.82 -11.98 2.69
CA ARG A 84 -12.97 -12.91 2.72
C ARG A 84 -12.64 -14.25 2.08
N LEU A 85 -11.94 -14.25 0.94
CA LEU A 85 -11.52 -15.49 0.26
C LEU A 85 -10.53 -16.27 1.12
N LEU A 86 -9.58 -15.59 1.75
CA LEU A 86 -8.61 -16.20 2.66
C LEU A 86 -9.29 -16.84 3.87
N LYS A 87 -10.26 -16.15 4.49
CA LYS A 87 -11.04 -16.71 5.61
C LYS A 87 -11.78 -18.00 5.22
N LYS A 88 -12.46 -18.00 4.07
CA LYS A 88 -13.13 -19.21 3.56
C LYS A 88 -12.17 -20.37 3.38
N LYS A 89 -10.99 -20.10 2.81
CA LYS A 89 -9.97 -21.13 2.61
C LYS A 89 -9.44 -21.69 3.92
N ILE A 90 -9.28 -20.85 4.94
CA ILE A 90 -8.90 -21.30 6.29
C ILE A 90 -9.97 -22.21 6.88
N ASP A 91 -11.25 -21.84 6.78
CA ASP A 91 -12.36 -22.65 7.29
C ASP A 91 -12.46 -24.01 6.57
N GLU A 92 -12.28 -24.04 5.25
CA GLU A 92 -12.25 -25.29 4.48
C GLU A 92 -11.09 -26.19 4.87
N LEU A 93 -9.88 -25.63 5.00
CA LEU A 93 -8.68 -26.38 5.36
C LEU A 93 -8.74 -26.91 6.79
N THR A 94 -9.24 -26.12 7.74
CA THR A 94 -9.40 -26.54 9.14
C THR A 94 -10.40 -27.67 9.26
N LYS A 95 -11.51 -27.63 8.50
CA LYS A 95 -12.48 -28.73 8.44
C LYS A 95 -11.87 -30.00 7.86
N ALA A 96 -11.15 -29.90 6.75
CA ALA A 96 -10.48 -31.05 6.12
C ALA A 96 -9.43 -31.69 7.07
N LEU A 97 -8.72 -30.86 7.84
CA LEU A 97 -7.78 -31.32 8.85
C LEU A 97 -8.49 -32.07 9.99
N ALA A 98 -9.60 -31.53 10.50
CA ALA A 98 -10.40 -32.19 11.53
C ALA A 98 -10.93 -33.56 11.05
N ASP A 99 -11.43 -33.64 9.82
CA ASP A 99 -11.90 -34.89 9.22
C ASP A 99 -10.78 -35.94 9.09
N ALA A 100 -9.56 -35.51 8.72
CA ALA A 100 -8.40 -36.39 8.63
C ALA A 100 -7.95 -36.89 10.01
N GLN A 101 -7.95 -36.01 11.01
CA GLN A 101 -7.63 -36.39 12.39
C GLN A 101 -8.63 -37.38 12.96
N LEU A 102 -9.93 -37.17 12.70
CA LEU A 102 -10.99 -38.10 13.11
C LEU A 102 -10.81 -39.48 12.48
N LYS A 103 -10.49 -39.53 11.18
CA LYS A 103 -10.20 -40.79 10.47
C LYS A 103 -8.99 -41.51 11.07
N ASN A 104 -7.91 -40.78 11.35
CA ASN A 104 -6.72 -41.37 11.96
C ASN A 104 -7.01 -41.94 13.35
N ALA A 105 -7.73 -41.18 14.19
CA ALA A 105 -8.15 -41.67 15.50
C ALA A 105 -9.02 -42.93 15.40
N GLY A 106 -9.97 -42.96 14.46
CA GLY A 106 -10.78 -44.15 14.18
C GLY A 106 -9.94 -45.36 13.76
N LEU A 107 -8.96 -45.17 12.88
CA LEU A 107 -8.05 -46.24 12.46
C LEU A 107 -7.17 -46.75 13.60
N GLU A 108 -6.65 -45.85 14.44
CA GLU A 108 -5.84 -46.21 15.62
C GLU A 108 -6.66 -47.02 16.62
N THR A 109 -7.88 -46.58 16.94
CA THR A 109 -8.78 -47.31 17.85
C THR A 109 -9.19 -48.68 17.29
N MET A 110 -9.45 -48.79 15.97
CA MET A 110 -9.75 -50.07 15.33
C MET A 110 -8.58 -51.05 15.44
N ILE A 111 -7.35 -50.58 15.26
CA ILE A 111 -6.15 -51.41 15.44
C ILE A 111 -6.04 -51.88 16.90
N GLU A 112 -6.25 -50.98 17.86
CA GLU A 112 -6.17 -51.30 19.28
C GLU A 112 -7.20 -52.35 19.71
N VAL A 113 -8.45 -52.24 19.28
CA VAL A 113 -9.51 -53.24 19.55
C VAL A 113 -9.17 -54.58 18.89
N ALA A 114 -8.71 -54.58 17.64
CA ALA A 114 -8.34 -55.81 16.94
C ALA A 114 -7.15 -56.56 17.60
N GLU A 115 -6.16 -55.82 18.12
CA GLU A 115 -5.01 -56.41 18.80
C GLU A 115 -5.36 -56.90 20.21
N SER A 116 -6.16 -56.15 20.96
CA SER A 116 -6.49 -56.46 22.35
C SER A 116 -7.57 -57.55 22.49
N GLU A 117 -8.69 -57.42 21.78
CA GLU A 117 -9.84 -58.31 21.93
C GLU A 117 -9.78 -59.50 20.97
N LEU A 118 -9.46 -59.25 19.70
CA LEU A 118 -9.46 -60.29 18.66
C LEU A 118 -8.10 -60.99 18.51
N LYS A 119 -7.05 -60.49 19.19
CA LYS A 119 -5.66 -61.00 19.14
C LYS A 119 -5.07 -61.08 17.72
N ILE A 120 -5.56 -60.24 16.80
CA ILE A 120 -5.05 -60.14 15.43
C ILE A 120 -3.89 -59.13 15.45
N ASN A 121 -2.66 -59.57 15.23
CA ASN A 121 -1.49 -58.68 15.20
C ASN A 121 -1.45 -57.89 13.88
N ILE A 122 -1.74 -56.58 13.92
CA ILE A 122 -1.75 -55.71 12.74
C ILE A 122 -0.48 -54.84 12.71
N ARG A 123 -0.04 -54.32 13.85
CA ARG A 123 1.12 -53.42 13.94
C ARG A 123 2.45 -54.17 13.87
N LYS A 124 3.42 -53.63 13.12
CA LYS A 124 4.81 -54.12 13.13
C LYS A 124 5.44 -53.90 14.51
N LYS A 125 6.02 -54.94 15.10
CA LYS A 125 6.82 -54.83 16.34
C LYS A 125 8.18 -54.19 16.02
N ARG A 126 8.64 -53.28 16.88
CA ARG A 126 9.97 -52.68 16.74
C ARG A 126 11.03 -53.78 16.95
N GLY A 127 11.95 -53.97 16.00
CA GLY A 127 13.10 -54.87 16.14
C GLY A 127 13.16 -56.08 15.20
N THR A 128 12.18 -56.34 14.34
CA THR A 128 12.28 -57.46 13.38
C THR A 128 13.30 -57.12 12.28
N LYS A 129 14.40 -57.88 12.20
CA LYS A 129 15.39 -57.79 11.10
C LYS A 129 14.67 -57.90 9.76
N ARG A 130 14.81 -56.89 8.91
CA ARG A 130 14.28 -56.88 7.54
C ARG A 130 15.29 -57.66 6.67
N SER A 131 14.90 -58.83 6.18
CA SER A 131 15.61 -59.57 5.14
C SER A 131 15.45 -58.89 3.79
#